data_AF-A0A8S1HRB7-F1
#
_entry.id   AF-A0A8S1HRB7-F1
#
_cell.length_a   1.000
_cell.length_b   1.000
_cell.length_c   1.000
_cell.angle_alpha   90.00
_cell.angle_beta   90.00
_cell.angle_gamma   90.00
#
_symmetry.space_group_name_H-M   'P 1'
#
loop_
_entity.id
_entity.type
_entity.pdbx_description
1 polymer ?
#
loop_
_entity_poly.entity_id
_entity_poly.type
_entity_poly.pdbx_seq_one_letter_code
_entity_poly.pdbx_strand_id
1 'polypeptide(L)'
;MKLLSFLVSIVIFSVVVNSHNSGWSEWADKPGARCNDTCGACGSIRQVRTCLGGNSKHCQGTRERLARCNFDYCLYPRQTCCAGSEKAIVTRKFQCRPCDD
;
A
#
# COMPACT_ATOMS: atom_id res chain seq x y z
N MET A 1 -40.60 32.60 -43.75
CA MET A 1 -41.37 32.13 -42.58
C MET A 1 -41.33 30.61 -42.58
N LYS A 2 -40.97 29.97 -41.45
CA LYS A 2 -40.42 28.60 -41.25
C LYS A 2 -38.89 28.54 -41.34
N LEU A 3 -38.12 27.99 -40.40
CA LEU A 3 -38.39 27.36 -39.10
C LEU A 3 -37.01 27.21 -38.38
N LEU A 4 -36.97 27.45 -37.07
CA LEU A 4 -36.10 26.87 -36.03
C LEU A 4 -34.54 26.84 -36.17
N SER A 5 -33.91 27.67 -35.32
CA SER A 5 -32.91 27.31 -34.28
C SER A 5 -32.14 25.99 -34.44
N PHE A 6 -30.84 26.10 -34.76
CA PHE A 6 -29.82 25.15 -34.33
C PHE A 6 -28.75 25.91 -33.54
N LEU A 7 -29.00 26.09 -32.24
CA LEU A 7 -27.92 26.24 -31.26
C LEU A 7 -27.11 24.95 -31.33
N VAL A 8 -25.96 25.00 -32.00
CA VAL A 8 -24.96 23.93 -31.94
C VAL A 8 -24.43 23.95 -30.51
N SER A 9 -25.11 23.21 -29.63
CA SER A 9 -24.60 22.85 -28.31
C SER A 9 -23.30 22.10 -28.53
N ILE A 10 -22.19 22.79 -28.36
CA ILE A 10 -20.88 22.16 -28.21
C ILE A 10 -20.96 21.35 -26.92
N VAL A 11 -21.33 20.08 -27.06
CA VAL A 11 -21.28 19.11 -25.97
C VAL A 11 -19.80 18.93 -25.65
N ILE A 12 -19.35 19.57 -24.56
CA ILE A 12 -18.07 19.27 -23.94
C ILE A 12 -18.22 17.85 -23.38
N PHE A 13 -17.94 16.84 -24.20
CA PHE A 13 -17.71 15.49 -23.71
C PHE A 13 -16.38 15.55 -22.96
N SER A 14 -16.45 15.85 -21.66
CA SER A 14 -15.37 15.57 -20.74
C SER A 14 -15.07 14.08 -20.91
N VAL A 15 -13.99 13.72 -21.60
CA VAL A 15 -13.53 12.33 -21.62
C VAL A 15 -13.11 12.04 -20.19
N VAL A 16 -13.99 11.37 -19.44
CA VAL A 16 -13.63 10.84 -18.12
C VAL A 16 -12.66 9.69 -18.40
N VAL A 17 -11.36 9.96 -18.33
CA VAL A 17 -10.36 8.90 -18.24
C VAL A 17 -10.60 8.22 -16.89
N ASN A 18 -11.37 7.14 -16.89
CA ASN A 18 -11.38 6.25 -15.75
C ASN A 18 -9.96 5.66 -15.68
N SER A 19 -9.18 6.08 -14.69
CA SER A 19 -7.90 5.45 -14.39
C SER A 19 -8.19 4.01 -13.98
N HIS A 20 -8.25 3.11 -14.95
CA HIS A 20 -8.33 1.69 -14.70
C HIS A 20 -6.99 1.30 -14.09
N ASN A 21 -6.97 1.12 -12.76
CA ASN A 21 -5.76 0.82 -12.04
C ASN A 21 -5.30 -0.58 -12.49
N SER A 22 -4.39 -0.65 -13.46
CA SER A 22 -3.90 -1.90 -14.03
C SER A 22 -2.71 -2.37 -13.20
N GLY A 23 -2.95 -3.26 -12.24
CA GLY A 23 -1.89 -3.83 -11.43
C GLY A 23 -2.36 -4.29 -10.07
N TRP A 24 -1.39 -4.48 -9.18
CA TRP A 24 -1.66 -4.80 -7.79
C TRP A 24 -2.10 -3.58 -6.99
N SER A 25 -3.05 -3.76 -6.07
CA SER A 25 -3.31 -2.80 -5.01
C SER A 25 -2.09 -2.64 -4.11
N GLU A 26 -2.13 -1.61 -3.26
CA GLU A 26 -1.26 -1.55 -2.10
C GLU A 26 -1.41 -2.81 -1.24
N TRP A 27 -0.34 -3.15 -0.52
CA TRP A 27 -0.36 -4.22 0.46
C TRP A 27 -1.17 -3.80 1.66
N ALA A 28 -2.08 -4.67 2.08
CA ALA A 28 -2.88 -4.51 3.29
C ALA A 28 -2.71 -5.73 4.19
N ASP A 29 -2.87 -5.55 5.50
CA ASP A 29 -2.85 -6.68 6.42
C ASP A 29 -4.00 -7.64 6.11
N LYS A 30 -3.71 -8.95 6.10
CA LYS A 30 -4.73 -9.97 5.89
C LYS A 30 -5.79 -9.84 7.00
N PRO A 31 -7.10 -9.96 6.69
CA PRO A 31 -8.13 -9.92 7.72
C PRO A 31 -7.84 -10.91 8.86
N GLY A 32 -7.85 -10.41 10.10
CA GLY A 32 -7.54 -11.18 11.31
C GLY A 32 -6.05 -11.42 11.57
N ALA A 33 -5.15 -11.01 10.69
CA ALA A 33 -3.72 -11.10 10.96
C ALA A 33 -3.32 -10.16 12.10
N ARG A 34 -2.40 -10.64 12.93
CA ARG A 34 -1.81 -9.90 14.04
C ARG A 34 -0.29 -10.00 13.90
N CYS A 35 0.39 -8.92 14.23
CA CYS A 35 1.84 -8.96 14.40
C CYS A 35 2.17 -9.91 15.56
N ASN A 36 3.12 -10.80 15.38
CA ASN A 36 3.51 -11.78 16.40
C ASN A 36 4.55 -11.25 17.41
N ASP A 37 4.89 -9.96 17.33
CA ASP A 37 5.70 -9.24 18.31
C ASP A 37 5.12 -7.82 18.46
N THR A 38 5.59 -7.02 19.41
CA THR A 38 5.02 -5.72 19.78
C THR A 38 5.94 -4.53 19.52
N CYS A 39 7.21 -4.74 19.21
CA CYS A 39 8.18 -3.67 18.98
C CYS A 39 9.38 -4.14 18.14
N GLY A 40 10.26 -3.19 17.82
CA GLY A 40 11.60 -3.42 17.31
C GLY A 40 11.68 -3.92 15.88
N ALA A 41 10.56 -3.90 15.13
CA ALA A 41 10.44 -4.59 13.85
C ALA A 41 10.78 -6.10 13.94
N CYS A 42 10.62 -6.69 15.12
CA CYS A 42 10.93 -8.08 15.40
C CYS A 42 9.84 -9.04 14.94
N GLY A 43 8.61 -8.52 14.84
CA GLY A 43 7.44 -9.29 14.44
C GLY A 43 7.25 -9.34 12.94
N SER A 44 6.40 -10.26 12.52
CA SER A 44 5.94 -10.42 11.15
C SER A 44 4.42 -10.50 11.08
N ILE A 45 3.86 -9.96 10.00
CA ILE A 45 2.44 -9.96 9.69
C ILE A 45 2.20 -10.40 8.25
N ARG A 46 1.14 -11.17 8.03
CA ARG A 46 0.71 -11.56 6.68
C ARG A 46 -0.02 -10.40 6.03
N GLN A 47 0.48 -9.98 4.87
CA GLN A 47 -0.16 -8.98 4.03
C GLN A 47 -0.67 -9.59 2.73
N VAL A 48 -1.77 -9.05 2.23
CA VAL A 48 -2.41 -9.42 0.97
C VAL A 48 -2.60 -8.19 0.10
N ARG A 49 -2.74 -8.41 -1.19
CA ARG A 49 -3.08 -7.38 -2.18
C ARG A 49 -4.01 -7.96 -3.23
N THR A 50 -4.76 -7.10 -3.89
CA THR A 50 -5.78 -7.46 -4.88
C THR A 50 -5.31 -7.05 -6.28
N CYS A 51 -5.55 -7.90 -7.27
CA CYS A 51 -5.30 -7.53 -8.66
C CYS A 51 -6.46 -6.67 -9.19
N LEU A 52 -6.20 -5.40 -9.46
CA LEU A 52 -7.21 -4.41 -9.85
C LEU A 52 -7.57 -4.49 -11.35
N GLY A 53 -6.73 -5.17 -12.15
CA GLY A 53 -6.90 -5.32 -13.60
C GLY A 53 -7.91 -6.39 -14.06
N GLY A 54 -8.65 -7.02 -13.15
CA GLY A 54 -9.67 -8.05 -13.44
C GLY A 54 -9.14 -9.39 -13.98
N ASN A 55 -7.91 -9.45 -14.48
CA ASN A 55 -7.24 -10.68 -14.91
C ASN A 55 -5.84 -10.79 -14.30
N SER A 56 -5.37 -12.02 -14.10
CA SER A 56 -4.06 -12.30 -13.48
C SER A 56 -2.86 -11.91 -14.36
N LYS A 57 -3.05 -11.68 -15.66
CA LYS A 57 -1.96 -11.37 -16.59
C LYS A 57 -1.35 -9.98 -16.34
N HIS A 58 -2.10 -9.06 -15.75
CA HIS A 58 -1.63 -7.72 -15.38
C HIS A 58 -0.92 -7.67 -14.01
N CYS A 59 -0.88 -8.78 -13.28
CA CYS A 59 -0.42 -8.83 -11.90
C CYS A 59 0.68 -9.88 -11.74
N GLN A 60 1.93 -9.45 -11.97
CA GLN A 60 3.11 -10.30 -11.79
C GLN A 60 3.53 -10.38 -10.32
N GLY A 61 3.98 -11.55 -9.88
CA GLY A 61 4.43 -11.80 -8.51
C GLY A 61 3.33 -12.32 -7.58
N THR A 62 3.63 -12.37 -6.27
CA THR A 62 2.74 -13.02 -5.30
C THR A 62 1.58 -12.13 -4.85
N ARG A 63 0.46 -12.75 -4.49
CA ARG A 63 -0.71 -12.06 -3.90
C ARG A 63 -0.57 -11.84 -2.38
N GLU A 64 0.29 -12.63 -1.74
CA GLU A 64 0.54 -12.61 -0.29
C GLU A 64 2.04 -12.42 -0.03
N ARG A 65 2.37 -11.79 1.10
CA ARG A 65 3.73 -11.69 1.61
C ARG A 65 3.76 -11.73 3.14
N LEU A 66 4.92 -12.03 3.68
CA LEU A 66 5.24 -11.79 5.08
C LEU A 66 6.01 -10.46 5.17
N ALA A 67 5.50 -9.50 5.94
CA ALA A 67 6.13 -8.19 6.15
C ALA A 67 6.49 -8.02 7.62
N ARG A 68 7.55 -7.26 7.92
CA ARG A 68 7.84 -6.83 9.30
C ARG A 68 6.75 -5.89 9.80
N CYS A 69 6.54 -5.89 11.11
CA CYS A 69 5.52 -5.06 11.77
C CYS A 69 6.01 -4.57 13.13
N ASN A 70 5.29 -3.61 13.70
CA ASN A 70 5.59 -2.96 14.97
C ASN A 70 7.00 -2.36 15.03
N PHE A 71 7.17 -1.31 14.24
CA PHE A 71 8.44 -0.60 14.05
C PHE A 71 8.82 0.33 15.20
N ASP A 72 7.94 0.55 16.18
CA ASP A 72 8.32 1.34 17.36
C ASP A 72 9.44 0.65 18.15
N TYR A 73 10.33 1.43 18.76
CA TYR A 73 11.46 0.89 19.50
C TYR A 73 11.04 -0.03 20.65
N CYS A 74 11.75 -1.15 20.78
CA CYS A 74 11.72 -1.88 22.02
C CYS A 74 12.49 -1.13 23.11
N LEU A 75 11.92 -1.11 24.31
CA LEU A 75 12.60 -0.62 25.50
C LEU A 75 13.48 -1.71 26.13
N TYR A 76 14.44 -1.29 26.95
CA TYR A 76 15.23 -2.20 27.78
C TYR A 76 14.32 -3.17 28.57
N PRO A 77 14.67 -4.46 28.71
CA PRO A 77 15.95 -5.10 28.38
C PRO A 77 16.08 -5.65 26.96
N ARG A 78 15.07 -5.46 26.12
CA ARG A 78 15.11 -5.97 24.75
C ARG A 78 16.01 -5.12 23.87
N GLN A 79 16.58 -5.74 22.83
CA GLN A 79 17.28 -5.01 21.78
C GLN A 79 16.30 -4.04 21.11
N THR A 80 16.71 -2.77 20.96
CA THR A 80 15.84 -1.71 20.45
C THR A 80 15.22 -2.02 19.09
N CYS A 81 16.02 -2.55 18.16
CA CYS A 81 15.62 -3.00 16.82
C CYS A 81 16.19 -4.38 16.53
N CYS A 82 15.39 -5.28 15.97
CA CYS A 82 15.82 -6.63 15.61
C CYS A 82 16.71 -6.66 14.36
N ALA A 83 17.39 -7.79 14.15
CA ALA A 83 18.33 -8.00 13.04
C ALA A 83 17.72 -7.65 11.67
N GLY A 84 18.52 -6.97 10.84
CA GLY A 84 18.11 -6.43 9.55
C GLY A 84 17.22 -5.20 9.63
N SER A 85 17.14 -4.55 10.79
CA SER A 85 16.57 -3.22 10.98
C SER A 85 17.48 -2.35 11.85
N GLU A 86 17.49 -1.05 11.57
CA GLU A 86 18.30 -0.04 12.24
C GLU A 86 17.43 1.05 12.88
N LYS A 87 18.02 1.81 13.80
CA LYS A 87 17.38 2.97 14.45
C LYS A 87 17.27 4.12 13.47
N ALA A 88 16.08 4.66 13.24
CA ALA A 88 15.83 5.78 12.34
C ALA A 88 14.80 6.76 12.91
N ILE A 89 14.74 7.95 12.31
CA ILE A 89 13.65 8.90 12.53
C ILE A 89 12.75 8.87 11.30
N VAL A 90 11.57 8.27 11.42
CA VAL A 90 10.56 8.20 10.36
C VAL A 90 9.41 9.11 10.76
N THR A 91 9.10 10.12 9.93
CA THR A 91 7.99 11.07 10.19
C THR A 91 8.04 11.66 11.60
N ARG A 92 9.22 12.11 12.03
CA ARG A 92 9.50 12.68 13.38
C ARG A 92 9.27 11.72 14.56
N LYS A 93 9.19 10.40 14.32
CA LYS A 93 9.14 9.36 15.35
C LYS A 93 10.39 8.50 15.30
N PHE A 94 10.86 8.09 16.47
CA PHE A 94 11.94 7.13 16.60
C PHE A 94 11.41 5.71 16.33
N GLN A 95 11.85 5.11 15.22
CA GLN A 95 11.35 3.83 14.74
C GLN A 95 12.47 3.00 14.15
N CYS A 96 12.32 1.68 14.23
CA CYS A 96 13.17 0.75 13.51
C CYS A 96 12.80 0.79 12.04
N ARG A 97 13.80 0.85 11.16
CA ARG A 97 13.64 0.82 9.71
C ARG A 97 14.44 -0.35 9.15
N PRO A 98 13.98 -1.06 8.11
CA PRO A 98 14.83 -2.03 7.42
C PRO A 98 16.16 -1.38 7.02
N CYS A 99 17.27 -2.11 7.17
CA CYS A 99 18.54 -1.65 6.62
C CYS A 99 18.43 -1.63 5.09
N ASP A 100 18.76 -0.51 4.44
CA ASP A 100 18.88 -0.44 2.99
C ASP A 100 20.25 -1.07 2.62
N ASP A 101 20.26 -2.07 1.73
CA ASP A 101 21.50 -2.66 1.18
C ASP A 101 22.11 -1.78 0.08
#